data_AF-A0A316VM19-F1
#
_entry.id   AF-A0A316VM19-F1
#
_cell.length_a   1.000
_cell.length_b   1.000
_cell.length_c   1.000
_cell.angle_alpha   90.00
_cell.angle_beta   90.00
_cell.angle_gamma   90.00
#
_symmetry.space_group_name_H-M   'P 1'
#
loop_
_entity.id
_entity.type
_entity.pdbx_description
1 polymer ?
#
loop_
_entity_poly.entity_id
_entity_poly.type
_entity_poly.pdbx_seq_one_letter_code
_entity_poly.pdbx_strand_id
1 'polypeptide(L)' 'PGQFKDAEAEREHRKERLAMAYRVFGRLGFEEGVAGHLTYRDPIITNAFWVTPF' A
#
# COMPACT_ATOMS: atom_id res chain seq x y z
N PRO A 1 10.73 9.99 1.75
CA PRO A 1 9.62 9.94 2.72
C PRO A 1 9.66 11.18 3.63
N GLY A 2 8.52 11.84 3.86
CA GLY A 2 8.42 12.91 4.84
C GLY A 2 8.53 12.37 6.26
N GLN A 3 8.91 13.22 7.21
CA GLN A 3 8.87 12.87 8.63
C GLN A 3 7.40 12.79 9.06
N PHE A 4 6.94 11.63 9.51
CA PHE A 4 5.58 11.46 10.02
C PHE A 4 5.51 11.91 11.48
N LYS A 5 4.34 12.44 11.89
CA LYS A 5 4.08 12.90 13.25
C LYS A 5 4.19 11.76 14.27
N ASP A 6 3.65 10.60 13.90
CA ASP A 6 3.61 9.37 14.69
C ASP A 6 3.45 8.16 13.75
N ALA A 7 3.48 6.95 14.31
CA ALA A 7 3.43 5.71 13.53
C ALA A 7 2.03 5.48 12.92
N GLU A 8 0.98 6.00 13.55
CA GLU A 8 -0.39 6.00 13.05
C GLU A 8 -0.53 6.85 11.79
N ALA A 9 0.03 8.07 11.77
CA ALA A 9 0.08 8.92 10.60
C ALA A 9 0.89 8.29 9.47
N GLU A 10 1.99 7.60 9.80
CA GLU A 10 2.73 6.82 8.81
C GLU A 10 1.90 5.66 8.24
N ARG A 11 1.17 4.93 9.10
CA ARG A 11 0.28 3.83 8.67
C ARG A 11 -0.80 4.35 7.73
N GLU A 12 -1.49 5.42 8.09
CA GLU A 12 -2.55 6.02 7.27
C GLU A 12 -1.99 6.44 5.90
N HIS A 13 -0.89 7.19 5.89
CA HIS A 13 -0.22 7.61 4.65
C HIS A 13 0.16 6.42 3.76
N ARG A 14 0.76 5.37 4.32
CA ARG A 14 1.18 4.19 3.56
C ARG A 14 -0.02 3.41 3.00
N LYS A 15 -1.13 3.31 3.73
CA LYS A 15 -2.38 2.70 3.23
C LYS A 15 -2.96 3.47 2.04
N GLU A 16 -3.00 4.80 2.12
CA GLU A 16 -3.44 5.64 1.00
C GLU A 16 -2.54 5.43 -0.23
N ARG A 17 -1.22 5.36 -0.02
CA ARG A 17 -0.25 5.12 -1.10
C ARG A 17 -0.42 3.73 -1.72
N LEU A 18 -0.70 2.70 -0.94
CA LEU A 18 -1.00 1.36 -1.44
C LEU A 18 -2.24 1.38 -2.37
N ALA A 19 -3.33 2.00 -1.92
CA ALA A 19 -4.55 2.14 -2.72
C ALA A 19 -4.31 2.96 -4.00
N MET A 20 -3.51 4.03 -3.92
CA MET A 20 -3.14 4.84 -5.08
C MET A 20 -2.26 4.08 -6.07
N ALA A 21 -1.28 3.33 -5.59
CA ALA A 21 -0.42 2.50 -6.44
C ALA A 21 -1.26 1.47 -7.21
N TYR A 22 -2.21 0.81 -6.55
CA TYR A 22 -3.16 -0.10 -7.20
C TYR A 22 -3.93 0.58 -8.34
N ARG A 23 -4.48 1.78 -8.11
CA ARG A 23 -5.20 2.56 -9.15
C ARG A 23 -4.29 3.01 -10.30
N VAL A 24 -3.04 3.37 -10.01
CA VAL A 24 -2.06 3.78 -11.03
C VAL A 24 -1.69 2.58 -11.90
N PHE A 25 -1.47 1.40 -11.32
CA PHE A 25 -1.22 0.17 -12.08
C PHE A 25 -2.38 -0.16 -13.01
N GLY A 26 -3.61 -0.13 -12.47
CA GLY A 26 -4.86 -0.24 -13.25
C GLY A 26 -4.93 0.71 -14.44
N ARG A 27 -4.62 1.99 -14.19
CA ARG A 27 -4.68 3.02 -15.23
C ARG A 27 -3.60 2.86 -16.30
N LEU A 28 -2.46 2.28 -15.96
CA LEU A 28 -1.33 2.08 -16.88
C LEU A 28 -1.38 0.72 -17.59
N GLY A 29 -2.36 -0.14 -17.26
CA GLY A 29 -2.51 -1.48 -17.86
C GLY A 29 -1.40 -2.43 -17.44
N PHE A 30 -0.92 -2.31 -16.20
CA PHE A 30 0.12 -3.20 -15.66
C PHE A 30 -0.46 -4.46 -15.00
N GLU A 31 -1.78 -4.60 -14.94
CA GLU A 31 -2.45 -5.82 -14.49
C GLU A 31 -2.44 -6.93 -15.55
N GLU A 32 -2.32 -8.17 -15.10
CA GLU A 32 -2.55 -9.38 -15.88
C GLU A 32 -3.80 -10.07 -15.31
N GLY A 33 -4.99 -9.59 -15.71
CA GLY A 33 -6.25 -10.02 -15.12
C GLY A 33 -6.32 -9.74 -13.61
N VAL A 34 -6.53 -10.78 -12.81
CA VAL A 34 -6.51 -10.71 -11.32
C VAL A 34 -5.15 -11.04 -10.72
N ALA A 35 -4.11 -11.24 -11.55
CA ALA A 35 -2.78 -11.54 -11.07
C ALA A 35 -2.06 -10.28 -10.58
N GLY A 36 -1.32 -10.43 -9.49
CA GLY A 36 -0.52 -9.37 -8.88
C GLY A 36 -0.97 -9.05 -7.45
N HIS A 37 -0.02 -8.59 -6.65
CA HIS A 37 -0.29 -8.09 -5.31
C HIS A 37 0.67 -6.95 -5.00
N LEU A 38 0.15 -5.89 -4.38
CA LEU A 38 0.95 -4.82 -3.81
C LEU A 38 0.90 -4.96 -2.30
N THR A 39 2.07 -4.87 -1.65
CA THR A 39 2.17 -4.97 -0.19
C THR A 39 3.00 -3.85 0.39
N TYR A 40 2.76 -3.55 1.66
CA TYR A 40 3.70 -2.77 2.47
C TYR A 40 3.68 -3.27 3.92
N ARG A 41 4.82 -3.18 4.61
CA ARG A 41 4.95 -3.58 6.04
C ARG A 41 4.32 -2.53 6.95
N ASP A 42 3.46 -2.94 7.86
CA ASP A 42 2.86 -2.06 8.85
C ASP A 42 3.94 -1.46 9.80
N PRO A 43 3.93 -0.13 10.04
CA PRO A 43 4.96 0.50 10.88
C PRO A 43 4.80 0.22 12.38
N ILE A 44 3.63 -0.24 12.83
CA ILE A 44 3.32 -0.48 14.25
C ILE A 44 3.34 -1.99 14.54
N ILE A 45 2.68 -2.81 13.71
CA ILE A 45 2.66 -4.27 13.79
C ILE A 45 3.70 -4.79 12.79
N THR A 46 4.97 -4.78 13.19
CA THR A 46 6.10 -4.95 12.27
C THR A 46 6.22 -6.35 11.65
N ASN A 47 5.45 -7.33 12.12
CA ASN A 47 5.29 -8.67 11.54
C ASN A 47 4.03 -8.81 10.65
N ALA A 48 3.30 -7.73 10.39
CA ALA A 48 2.14 -7.71 9.52
C ALA A 48 2.37 -6.86 8.25
N PHE A 49 1.63 -7.20 7.20
CA PHE A 49 1.61 -6.49 5.93
C PHE A 49 0.18 -6.10 5.57
N TRP A 50 0.04 -4.93 4.96
CA TRP A 50 -1.17 -4.59 4.22
C TRP A 50 -1.01 -5.07 2.78
N VAL A 51 -2.09 -5.56 2.20
CA VAL A 51 -2.14 -6.11 0.85
C VAL A 51 -3.43 -5.68 0.16
N THR A 52 -3.38 -5.53 -1.16
CA THR A 52 -4.58 -5.35 -1.99
C THR A 52 -5.48 -6.60 -1.90
N PRO A 53 -6.81 -6.44 -1.86
CA PRO A 53 -7.73 -7.59 -1.81
C PRO A 53 -7.71 -8.41 -3.11
N PHE A 54 -8.11 -9.68 -3.02
CA PHE A 54 -8.37 -10.57 -4.15
C PHE A 54 -9.82 -10.46 -4.60
#